data_AF-A0AAW1J192-F1
#
_entry.id   AF-A0AAW1J192-F1
#
_cell.length_a   1.000
_cell.length_b   1.000
_cell.length_c   1.000
_cell.angle_alpha   90.00
_cell.angle_beta   90.00
_cell.angle_gamma   90.00
#
_symmetry.space_group_name_H-M   'P 1'
#
loop_
_entity.id
_entity.type
_entity.pdbx_description
1 polymer ?
#
loop_
_entity_poly.entity_id
_entity_poly.type
_entity_poly.pdbx_seq_one_letter_code
_entity_poly.pdbx_strand_id
1 'polypeptide(L)'
;MSVNQYLCLSVRYFSEVKAKVVTTFLGIVEVKDANAVGLANTLTDYIRKTGLKVENLLALATYGASVLCGSKNSVFTILKAALPKLKAKIRKLTS
;
A
#
# COMPACT_ATOMS: atom_id res chain seq x y z
N MET A 1 -9.58 -17.52 -20.28
CA MET A 1 -8.52 -17.71 -19.26
C MET A 1 -8.67 -16.59 -18.25
N SER A 2 -8.85 -16.87 -16.95
CA SER A 2 -8.78 -15.82 -15.93
C SER A 2 -7.31 -15.64 -15.54
N VAL A 3 -6.86 -14.40 -15.44
CA VAL A 3 -5.55 -14.06 -14.89
C VAL A 3 -5.79 -13.60 -13.47
N ASN A 4 -5.25 -14.32 -12.49
CA ASN A 4 -5.36 -13.90 -11.09
C ASN A 4 -4.31 -12.82 -10.83
N GLN A 5 -4.74 -11.72 -10.22
CA GLN A 5 -3.87 -10.62 -9.84
C GLN A 5 -3.65 -10.65 -8.33
N TYR A 6 -2.45 -10.27 -7.90
CA TYR A 6 -2.07 -10.32 -6.49
C TYR A 6 -1.39 -9.02 -6.08
N LEU A 7 -1.63 -8.60 -4.84
CA LEU A 7 -0.96 -7.48 -4.20
C LEU A 7 0.01 -8.01 -3.14
N CYS A 8 1.29 -7.72 -3.31
CA CYS A 8 2.33 -8.03 -2.34
C CYS A 8 2.54 -6.84 -1.40
N LEU A 9 2.51 -7.10 -0.10
CA LEU A 9 2.56 -6.06 0.93
C LEU A 9 3.77 -6.24 1.83
N SER A 10 4.50 -5.14 2.04
CA SER A 10 5.58 -5.02 3.01
C SER A 10 5.44 -3.71 3.76
N VAL A 11 5.71 -3.72 5.06
CA VAL A 11 5.74 -2.53 5.90
C VAL A 11 7.18 -2.18 6.25
N ARG A 12 7.47 -0.87 6.31
CA ARG A 12 8.74 -0.36 6.85
C ARG A 12 8.45 0.51 8.06
N TYR A 13 9.15 0.27 9.16
CA TYR A 13 8.98 1.00 10.41
C TYR A 13 10.29 1.06 11.18
N PHE A 14 10.42 2.03 12.08
CA PHE A 14 11.51 2.08 13.03
C PHE A 14 11.20 1.15 14.20
N SER A 15 12.06 0.16 14.45
CA SER A 15 11.94 -0.75 15.58
C SER A 15 12.78 -0.21 16.72
N GLU A 16 12.14 0.31 17.77
CA GLU A 16 12.83 0.83 18.96
C GLU A 16 13.73 -0.23 19.60
N VAL A 17 13.21 -1.47 19.73
CA VAL A 17 13.96 -2.63 20.27
C VAL A 17 15.27 -2.90 19.50
N LYS A 18 15.29 -2.66 18.19
CA LYS A 18 16.46 -2.92 17.34
C LYS A 18 17.23 -1.65 16.99
N ALA A 19 16.76 -0.49 17.47
CA ALA A 19 17.24 0.85 17.13
C ALA A 19 17.49 1.07 15.62
N LYS A 20 16.64 0.49 14.76
CA LYS A 20 16.82 0.56 13.29
C LYS A 20 15.52 0.49 12.51
N VAL A 21 15.57 0.94 11.26
CA VAL A 21 14.50 0.74 10.30
C VAL A 21 14.47 -0.74 9.88
N VAL A 22 13.30 -1.36 9.98
CA VAL A 22 13.04 -2.75 9.61
C VAL A 22 12.02 -2.77 8.49
N THR A 23 12.23 -3.67 7.52
CA THR A 23 11.22 -4.02 6.51
C THR A 23 10.69 -5.41 6.83
N THR A 24 9.37 -5.54 6.95
CA THR A 24 8.70 -6.79 7.24
C THR A 24 7.73 -7.11 6.11
N PHE A 25 7.84 -8.31 5.56
CA PHE A 25 6.86 -8.84 4.62
C PHE A 25 5.57 -9.15 5.36
N LEU A 26 4.44 -8.61 4.89
CA LEU A 26 3.14 -8.81 5.50
C LEU A 26 2.36 -9.94 4.82
N GLY A 27 2.55 -10.13 3.51
CA GLY A 27 1.90 -11.20 2.76
C GLY A 27 1.54 -10.81 1.33
N ILE A 28 0.83 -11.73 0.69
CA ILE A 28 0.29 -11.61 -0.67
C ILE A 28 -1.22 -11.82 -0.58
N VAL A 29 -1.98 -10.91 -1.18
CA VAL A 29 -3.45 -10.99 -1.20
C VAL A 29 -3.94 -10.99 -2.64
N GLU A 30 -4.87 -11.89 -2.95
CA GLU A 30 -5.52 -11.93 -4.26
C GLU A 30 -6.41 -10.69 -4.45
N VAL A 31 -6.32 -10.09 -5.62
CA VAL A 31 -7.06 -8.89 -6.01
C VAL A 31 -8.17 -9.32 -6.97
N LYS A 32 -9.42 -9.14 -6.53
CA LYS A 32 -10.61 -9.39 -7.37
C LYS A 32 -10.81 -8.29 -8.41
N ASP A 33 -10.63 -7.04 -8.00
CA ASP A 33 -10.80 -5.85 -8.83
C ASP A 33 -9.51 -5.03 -8.85
N ALA A 34 -8.75 -5.09 -9.96
CA ALA A 34 -7.50 -4.34 -10.11
C ALA A 34 -7.68 -2.87 -10.54
N ASN A 35 -8.83 -2.28 -10.23
CA ASN A 35 -9.02 -0.84 -10.31
C ASN A 35 -8.57 -0.17 -9.00
N ALA A 36 -8.48 1.17 -8.99
CA ALA A 36 -7.91 1.90 -7.85
C ALA A 36 -8.70 1.72 -6.55
N VAL A 37 -10.03 1.64 -6.63
CA VAL A 37 -10.91 1.45 -5.47
C VAL A 37 -10.76 0.03 -4.93
N GLY A 38 -10.83 -0.97 -5.80
CA GLY A 38 -10.65 -2.38 -5.43
C GLY A 38 -9.30 -2.65 -4.78
N LEU A 39 -8.23 -2.06 -5.32
CA LEU A 39 -6.88 -2.15 -4.74
C LEU A 39 -6.77 -1.42 -3.39
N ALA A 40 -7.37 -0.24 -3.24
CA ALA A 40 -7.37 0.51 -1.98
C ALA A 40 -8.14 -0.24 -0.88
N ASN A 41 -9.29 -0.82 -1.21
CA ASN A 41 -10.07 -1.64 -0.29
C ASN A 41 -9.32 -2.91 0.09
N THR A 42 -8.79 -3.64 -0.89
CA THR A 42 -8.00 -4.86 -0.66
C THR A 42 -6.81 -4.59 0.27
N LEU A 43 -6.09 -3.48 0.06
CA LEU A 43 -4.98 -3.06 0.90
C LEU A 43 -5.42 -2.75 2.34
N THR A 44 -6.45 -1.92 2.51
CA THR A 44 -6.90 -1.48 3.84
C THR A 44 -7.53 -2.63 4.65
N ASP A 45 -8.29 -3.50 3.99
CA ASP A 45 -8.84 -4.70 4.61
C ASP A 45 -7.74 -5.67 5.03
N TYR A 46 -6.71 -5.86 4.19
CA TYR A 46 -5.58 -6.70 4.56
C TYR A 46 -4.81 -6.14 5.77
N ILE A 47 -4.54 -4.83 5.80
CA ILE A 47 -3.88 -4.18 6.95
C ILE A 47 -4.71 -4.37 8.23
N ARG A 48 -6.03 -4.20 8.17
CA ARG A 48 -6.91 -4.41 9.33
C ARG A 48 -6.88 -5.86 9.82
N LYS A 49 -6.83 -6.83 8.90
CA LYS A 49 -6.74 -8.26 9.24
C LYS A 49 -5.44 -8.63 9.96
N THR A 50 -4.35 -7.90 9.76
CA THR A 50 -3.10 -8.12 10.51
C THR A 50 -3.11 -7.49 11.91
N GLY A 51 -4.21 -6.83 12.31
CA GLY A 51 -4.32 -6.08 13.57
C GLY A 51 -3.65 -4.71 13.52
N LEU A 52 -3.10 -4.31 12.36
CA LEU A 52 -2.52 -2.99 12.16
C LEU A 52 -3.61 -1.95 11.87
N LYS A 53 -3.35 -0.72 12.32
CA LYS A 53 -4.23 0.43 12.10
C LYS A 53 -3.83 1.15 10.82
N VAL A 54 -4.75 1.23 9.86
CA VAL A 54 -4.55 1.94 8.58
C VAL A 54 -4.21 3.41 8.81
N GLU A 55 -4.73 3.99 9.89
CA GLU A 55 -4.49 5.35 10.33
C GLU A 55 -3.02 5.60 10.68
N ASN A 56 -2.23 4.56 10.97
CA ASN A 56 -0.80 4.70 11.25
C ASN A 56 0.05 4.75 9.96
N LEU A 57 -0.58 4.61 8.79
CA LEU A 57 0.13 4.70 7.51
C LEU A 57 0.61 6.14 7.26
N LEU A 58 1.93 6.32 7.23
CA LEU A 58 2.57 7.63 6.99
C LEU A 58 2.92 7.85 5.51
N ALA A 59 3.24 6.78 4.79
CA ALA A 59 3.73 6.82 3.42
C ALA A 59 3.32 5.55 2.65
N LEU A 60 3.14 5.68 1.34
CA LEU A 60 2.87 4.56 0.45
C LEU A 60 3.93 4.51 -0.67
N ALA A 61 4.65 3.40 -0.75
CA ALA A 61 5.57 3.14 -1.85
C ALA A 61 4.94 2.11 -2.80
N THR A 62 4.79 2.47 -4.06
CA THR A 62 4.16 1.63 -5.10
C THR A 62 4.97 1.67 -6.39
N TYR A 63 4.75 0.69 -7.27
CA TYR A 63 5.29 0.76 -8.64
C TYR A 63 4.58 1.87 -9.43
N GLY A 64 5.25 2.36 -10.48
CA GLY A 64 4.85 3.56 -11.22
C GLY A 64 3.51 3.52 -11.98
N ALA A 65 2.67 2.50 -11.81
CA ALA A 65 1.38 2.44 -12.49
C ALA A 65 0.44 3.55 -12.06
N SER A 66 -0.35 4.02 -13.04
CA SER A 66 -1.38 5.03 -12.86
C SER A 66 -2.42 4.62 -11.81
N VAL A 67 -2.85 3.36 -11.80
CA VAL A 67 -3.84 2.86 -10.84
C VAL A 67 -3.36 2.92 -9.38
N LEU A 68 -2.04 2.85 -9.15
CA LEU A 68 -1.47 2.90 -7.80
C LEU A 68 -1.04 4.30 -7.38
N CYS A 69 -0.40 5.04 -8.29
CA CYS A 69 0.29 6.28 -7.97
C CYS A 69 -0.13 7.48 -8.83
N GLY A 70 -1.09 7.33 -9.74
CA GLY A 70 -1.59 8.40 -10.60
C GLY A 70 -2.10 9.61 -9.82
N SER A 71 -2.15 10.77 -10.48
CA SER A 71 -2.61 12.03 -9.89
C SER A 71 -4.12 12.11 -9.72
N LYS A 72 -4.87 11.21 -10.36
CA LYS A 72 -6.34 11.09 -10.30
C LYS A 72 -6.70 9.62 -10.16
N ASN A 73 -7.74 9.32 -9.38
CA ASN A 73 -8.32 7.98 -9.24
C ASN A 73 -7.29 6.87 -9.10
N SER A 74 -6.33 7.05 -8.19
CA SER A 74 -5.32 6.06 -7.83
C SER A 74 -5.48 5.62 -6.38
N VAL A 75 -4.89 4.47 -6.02
CA VAL A 75 -4.82 4.00 -4.63
C VAL A 75 -4.27 5.10 -3.72
N PHE A 76 -3.21 5.79 -4.15
CA PHE A 76 -2.65 6.91 -3.41
C PHE A 76 -3.67 8.04 -3.19
N THR A 77 -4.37 8.50 -4.23
CA THR A 77 -5.32 9.61 -4.07
C THR A 77 -6.51 9.23 -3.19
N ILE A 78 -6.98 7.98 -3.29
CA ILE A 78 -8.07 7.45 -2.48
C ILE A 78 -7.65 7.41 -0.99
N LEU A 79 -6.48 6.85 -0.69
CA LEU A 79 -5.99 6.80 0.68
C LEU A 79 -5.64 8.19 1.21
N LYS A 80 -5.14 9.11 0.38
CA LYS A 80 -4.83 10.49 0.77
C LYS A 80 -6.09 11.26 1.17
N ALA A 81 -7.22 11.01 0.52
CA ALA A 81 -8.50 11.61 0.89
C ALA A 81 -8.98 11.12 2.27
N ALA A 82 -8.80 9.83 2.56
CA ALA A 82 -9.13 9.24 3.87
C ALA A 82 -8.09 9.57 4.97
N LEU A 83 -6.82 9.75 4.58
CA LEU A 83 -5.67 9.99 5.46
C LEU A 83 -4.88 11.22 4.99
N PRO A 84 -5.30 12.45 5.35
CA PRO A 84 -4.65 13.69 4.91
C PRO A 84 -3.16 13.75 5.24
N LYS A 85 -2.69 13.03 6.26
CA LYS A 85 -1.27 12.97 6.66
C LYS A 85 -0.39 12.08 5.79
N LEU A 86 -0.95 11.27 4.89
CA LEU A 86 -0.19 10.38 4.01
C LEU A 86 0.74 11.20 3.09
N LYS A 87 2.07 11.11 3.24
CA LYS A 87 2.99 12.07 2.59
C LYS A 87 3.57 11.61 1.26
N ALA A 88 4.01 10.36 1.16
CA ALA A 88 4.93 9.99 0.08
C ALA A 88 4.28 9.13 -1.00
N LYS A 89 4.62 9.48 -2.25
CA LYS A 89 4.56 8.67 -3.47
C LYS A 89 6.00 8.33 -3.82
N ILE A 90 6.57 7.29 -3.24
CA ILE A 90 7.95 6.89 -3.55
C ILE A 90 7.90 6.02 -4.81
N ARG A 91 8.19 6.62 -5.98
CA ARG A 91 8.59 5.85 -7.16
C ARG A 91 9.97 5.28 -6.87
N LYS A 92 10.10 3.96 -6.68
CA LYS A 92 11.39 3.34 -6.98
C LYS A 92 11.59 3.48 -8.49
N LEU A 93 12.57 4.29 -8.89
CA LEU A 93 13.21 4.08 -10.19
C LEU A 93 13.75 2.64 -10.14
N THR A 94 13.30 1.80 -11.04
CA THR A 94 14.07 0.63 -11.44
C THR A 94 15.37 1.15 -12.04
N SER A 95 16.50 0.60 -11.57
CA SER A 95 17.80 0.66 -12.24
C SER A 95 17.70 0.21 -13.69
#